data_AF-A0A7C1F673-F1
#
_entry.id   AF-A0A7C1F673-F1
#
_cell.length_a   1.000
_cell.length_b   1.000
_cell.length_c   1.000
_cell.angle_alpha   90.00
_cell.angle_beta   90.00
_cell.angle_gamma   90.00
#
_symmetry.space_group_name_H-M   'P 1'
#
loop_
_entity.id
_entity.type
_entity.pdbx_description
1 polymer ?
#
loop_
_entity_poly.entity_id
_entity_poly.type
_entity_poly.pdbx_seq_one_letter_code
_entity_poly.pdbx_strand_id
1 'polypeptide(L)'
;MRPARKRATADGLHMFGAVQSKYRACAEIDDIERIDSAGVNGGKHPDVTVRRLQDDLRRGVGVAVLKLHHQPHRNFDLWGHVHERYPSLIHGQHPLIIIFSGMFMQMPNAIYRSLLRSQSFALLCLALLFIGGGIFVFAQDTPPTDPLAESRLPPGVAIAADVCAPAMTNFWTTATGACINQPEGFACNGGSAPQVQPEGAVSSAFAPTGALIEVGEIDAIRTPALDVMSGTSGVVYLRLPMPINLTLLAIGGVELHDVSPDGFAAWQSIVAQTDVGFPTCGAAPLSVVILQAPLNSSSRIVVNGASLNMNGTMLVHTTETNTVFVVLSGIATVTTFGQERVVYTGQQVAISHEGGDFATPTSPATTPIPYDLSLTRHIPVSLFDRPMVLPQPGTVITQGAVNLRSDSDITSGVITQVPGGEVLSVLGRTLDGEWYHVRRQNGESGWMSADLLLRNVGAIEAVYQATPIPPQRYGELGSRGRVVATSGVNLRVGPDVIFPAILTLNNDTTVNLVARSPYSPWVKVEVGGVEGWVALVNIETQAFLGAIPMDFNAPPLPPPTAIPGSFGNAFPDPDRD
;
A
#
# COMPACT_ATOMS: atom_id res chain seq x y z
N MET A 1 49.28 5.84 -52.00
CA MET A 1 48.93 4.65 -52.78
C MET A 1 48.30 3.61 -51.85
N ARG A 2 47.07 3.16 -52.15
CA ARG A 2 46.47 1.90 -51.64
C ARG A 2 46.93 0.71 -52.53
N PRO A 3 46.65 -0.60 -52.27
CA PRO A 3 45.67 -1.19 -51.33
C PRO A 3 46.03 -2.53 -50.59
N ALA A 4 45.15 -2.87 -49.62
CA ALA A 4 44.56 -4.19 -49.25
C ALA A 4 45.39 -5.38 -48.68
N ARG A 5 44.99 -5.89 -47.49
CA ARG A 5 44.00 -6.99 -47.30
C ARG A 5 43.70 -7.27 -45.80
N LYS A 6 42.48 -7.81 -45.59
CA LYS A 6 41.79 -8.15 -44.33
C LYS A 6 42.45 -9.26 -43.49
N ARG A 7 42.39 -9.13 -42.16
CA ARG A 7 41.74 -10.07 -41.20
C ARG A 7 41.85 -9.51 -39.78
N ALA A 8 40.69 -9.32 -39.13
CA ALA A 8 40.61 -9.00 -37.71
C ALA A 8 40.46 -10.31 -36.93
N THR A 9 41.34 -10.50 -35.96
CA THR A 9 41.25 -11.50 -34.89
C THR A 9 40.68 -10.85 -33.63
N ALA A 10 39.94 -11.64 -32.87
CA ALA A 10 39.10 -11.25 -31.77
C ALA A 10 39.87 -10.95 -30.47
N ASP A 11 39.59 -9.78 -29.90
CA ASP A 11 39.63 -9.43 -28.47
C ASP A 11 38.34 -8.60 -28.26
N GLY A 12 37.41 -8.90 -27.36
CA GLY A 12 37.59 -9.19 -25.95
C GLY A 12 36.97 -8.04 -25.14
N LEU A 13 35.70 -7.69 -25.40
CA LEU A 13 34.96 -6.66 -24.68
C LEU A 13 33.90 -7.33 -23.79
N HIS A 14 34.16 -7.31 -22.49
CA HIS A 14 33.15 -7.36 -21.44
C HIS A 14 32.18 -6.18 -21.64
N MET A 15 30.89 -6.47 -21.86
CA MET A 15 29.75 -5.70 -21.36
C MET A 15 28.45 -6.39 -21.75
N PHE A 16 27.45 -6.34 -20.85
CA PHE A 16 26.07 -6.82 -21.00
C PHE A 16 25.79 -8.32 -20.80
N GLY A 17 25.87 -8.73 -19.53
CA GLY A 17 24.87 -9.66 -18.99
C GLY A 17 23.59 -8.90 -18.60
N ALA A 18 22.47 -9.62 -18.54
CA ALA A 18 21.15 -9.24 -18.01
C ALA A 18 20.07 -8.73 -19.00
N VAL A 19 19.82 -9.46 -20.09
CA VAL A 19 18.44 -9.66 -20.63
C VAL A 19 18.37 -11.04 -21.33
N GLN A 20 18.36 -12.14 -20.57
CA GLN A 20 18.20 -13.48 -21.16
C GLN A 20 17.32 -14.45 -20.35
N SER A 21 16.41 -13.95 -19.51
CA SER A 21 15.45 -14.81 -18.78
C SER A 21 13.97 -14.54 -19.05
N LYS A 22 13.61 -13.74 -20.08
CA LYS A 22 12.18 -13.43 -20.38
C LYS A 22 11.65 -13.81 -21.76
N TYR A 23 12.41 -14.58 -22.56
CA TYR A 23 11.89 -15.15 -23.81
C TYR A 23 12.27 -16.62 -23.95
N ARG A 24 11.62 -17.47 -23.15
CA ARG A 24 11.52 -18.92 -23.36
C ARG A 24 10.12 -19.38 -22.94
N ALA A 25 9.13 -18.99 -23.73
CA ALA A 25 7.76 -19.49 -23.64
C ALA A 25 7.11 -19.36 -25.02
N CYS A 26 7.69 -20.01 -26.02
CA CYS A 26 7.13 -20.26 -27.35
C CYS A 26 7.93 -21.39 -28.02
N ALA A 27 8.00 -22.55 -27.36
CA ALA A 27 8.38 -23.84 -27.93
C ALA A 27 7.94 -24.92 -26.93
N GLU A 28 7.39 -26.03 -27.44
CA GLU A 28 6.87 -27.21 -26.74
C GLU A 28 5.41 -27.15 -26.24
N ILE A 29 4.48 -27.33 -27.19
CA ILE A 29 3.28 -28.16 -27.01
C ILE A 29 3.21 -29.07 -28.24
N ASP A 30 3.99 -30.16 -28.20
CA ASP A 30 3.68 -31.41 -28.88
C ASP A 30 3.59 -32.46 -27.75
N ASP A 31 2.72 -33.45 -27.93
CA ASP A 31 2.36 -34.54 -27.00
C ASP A 31 1.15 -34.28 -26.08
N ILE A 32 -0.05 -34.61 -26.57
CA ILE A 32 -1.05 -35.50 -25.92
C ILE A 32 -1.91 -36.09 -27.06
N GLU A 33 -1.52 -37.26 -27.56
CA GLU A 33 -2.40 -38.14 -28.34
C GLU A 33 -2.14 -39.59 -27.91
N ARG A 34 -2.78 -40.01 -26.80
CA ARG A 34 -3.03 -41.43 -26.50
C ARG A 34 -3.99 -41.57 -25.32
N ILE A 35 -5.18 -42.13 -25.54
CA ILE A 35 -5.81 -43.19 -24.73
C ILE A 35 -7.03 -43.70 -25.49
N ASP A 36 -7.17 -45.02 -25.40
CA ASP A 36 -7.85 -45.94 -26.31
C ASP A 36 -9.39 -45.91 -26.34
N SER A 37 -9.89 -46.41 -27.48
CA SER A 37 -11.20 -46.99 -27.70
C SER A 37 -11.41 -48.30 -26.92
N ALA A 38 -12.47 -48.40 -26.12
CA ALA A 38 -13.20 -49.65 -25.85
C ALA A 38 -14.63 -49.32 -25.38
N GLY A 39 -15.63 -49.84 -26.09
CA GLY A 39 -17.02 -49.40 -26.00
C GLY A 39 -17.85 -50.01 -24.86
N VAL A 40 -19.03 -49.41 -24.64
CA VAL A 40 -20.29 -50.10 -24.27
C VAL A 40 -21.48 -49.26 -24.80
N ASN A 41 -22.47 -50.01 -25.29
CA ASN A 41 -23.71 -49.65 -25.99
C ASN A 41 -24.74 -48.84 -25.17
N GLY A 42 -25.66 -48.16 -25.89
CA GLY A 42 -27.07 -48.06 -25.46
C GLY A 42 -27.74 -46.69 -25.70
N GLY A 43 -28.61 -46.60 -26.71
CA GLY A 43 -29.16 -45.34 -27.22
C GLY A 43 -30.19 -44.59 -26.36
N LYS A 44 -30.34 -43.28 -26.64
CA LYS A 44 -31.58 -42.55 -26.97
C LYS A 44 -31.23 -41.15 -27.52
N HIS A 45 -32.06 -40.65 -28.45
CA HIS A 45 -31.87 -39.48 -29.30
C HIS A 45 -31.64 -38.11 -28.57
N PRO A 46 -31.08 -37.10 -29.27
CA PRO A 46 -30.65 -35.81 -28.71
C PRO A 46 -31.66 -34.70 -28.98
N ASP A 47 -32.27 -34.07 -27.96
CA ASP A 47 -32.89 -32.75 -28.15
C ASP A 47 -33.31 -32.05 -26.83
N VAL A 48 -32.37 -31.60 -25.98
CA VAL A 48 -32.72 -30.70 -24.85
C VAL A 48 -31.67 -29.60 -24.59
N THR A 49 -30.45 -29.69 -25.13
CA THR A 49 -29.36 -28.77 -24.73
C THR A 49 -29.31 -27.45 -25.52
N VAL A 50 -30.17 -27.24 -26.53
CA VAL A 50 -30.16 -26.00 -27.34
C VAL A 50 -31.13 -24.93 -26.81
N ARG A 51 -32.16 -25.31 -26.03
CA ARG A 51 -33.14 -24.33 -25.51
C ARG A 51 -32.75 -23.63 -24.21
N ARG A 52 -31.83 -24.19 -23.39
CA ARG A 52 -31.37 -23.50 -22.16
C ARG A 52 -30.31 -22.42 -22.41
N LEU A 53 -29.48 -22.59 -23.44
CA LEU A 53 -28.45 -21.59 -23.81
C LEU A 53 -29.05 -20.31 -24.43
N GLN A 54 -30.24 -20.39 -25.03
CA GLN A 54 -30.92 -19.21 -25.58
C GLN A 54 -31.60 -18.34 -24.50
N ASP A 55 -31.95 -18.91 -23.34
CA ASP A 55 -32.55 -18.16 -22.23
C ASP A 55 -31.51 -17.42 -21.39
N ASP A 56 -30.29 -17.96 -21.25
CA ASP A 56 -29.19 -17.29 -20.52
C ASP A 56 -28.56 -16.13 -21.32
N LEU A 57 -28.55 -16.23 -22.66
CA LEU A 57 -28.12 -15.13 -23.55
C LEU A 57 -29.08 -13.92 -23.54
N ARG A 58 -30.31 -14.05 -23.01
CA ARG A 58 -31.23 -12.91 -22.78
C ARG A 58 -31.04 -12.24 -21.41
N ARG A 59 -30.22 -12.80 -20.51
CA ARG A 59 -30.03 -12.27 -19.14
C ARG A 59 -28.65 -11.67 -18.86
N GLY A 60 -27.83 -11.45 -19.89
CA GLY A 60 -26.71 -10.50 -19.81
C GLY A 60 -25.57 -10.88 -18.86
N VAL A 61 -25.21 -12.17 -18.77
CA VAL A 61 -24.04 -12.62 -18.01
C VAL A 61 -23.21 -13.57 -18.88
N GLY A 62 -21.94 -13.22 -19.16
CA GLY A 62 -20.92 -14.16 -19.63
C GLY A 62 -20.12 -13.75 -20.87
N VAL A 63 -18.80 -13.70 -20.70
CA VAL A 63 -17.77 -13.47 -21.73
C VAL A 63 -17.64 -14.71 -22.64
N ALA A 64 -17.70 -14.53 -23.96
CA ALA A 64 -17.48 -15.62 -24.92
C ALA A 64 -16.02 -15.66 -25.40
N VAL A 65 -15.33 -16.77 -25.13
CA VAL A 65 -14.05 -17.12 -25.76
C VAL A 65 -14.35 -17.77 -27.12
N LEU A 66 -14.05 -17.08 -28.21
CA LEU A 66 -14.28 -17.57 -29.57
C LEU A 66 -13.06 -18.37 -30.08
N LYS A 67 -13.18 -19.70 -30.08
CA LYS A 67 -12.25 -20.63 -30.74
C LYS A 67 -12.77 -20.87 -32.16
N LEU A 68 -12.19 -20.22 -33.17
CA LEU A 68 -12.61 -20.39 -34.57
C LEU A 68 -11.83 -21.53 -35.24
N HIS A 69 -12.53 -22.62 -35.55
CA HIS A 69 -12.06 -23.66 -36.47
C HIS A 69 -12.20 -23.17 -37.93
N HIS A 70 -11.16 -23.41 -38.72
CA HIS A 70 -11.05 -22.99 -40.11
C HIS A 70 -11.79 -23.97 -41.03
N GLN A 71 -12.75 -23.48 -41.83
CA GLN A 71 -13.35 -24.19 -42.97
C GLN A 71 -13.28 -23.24 -44.20
N PRO A 72 -12.80 -23.71 -45.37
CA PRO A 72 -12.61 -22.86 -46.53
C PRO A 72 -13.87 -22.79 -47.41
N HIS A 73 -14.03 -21.66 -48.11
CA HIS A 73 -15.01 -21.35 -49.15
C HIS A 73 -16.38 -20.78 -48.70
N ARG A 74 -16.48 -19.45 -48.66
CA ARG A 74 -17.49 -18.61 -49.35
C ARG A 74 -17.28 -17.14 -48.97
N ASN A 75 -17.21 -16.27 -49.97
CA ASN A 75 -17.22 -14.81 -49.80
C ASN A 75 -18.59 -14.37 -49.28
N PHE A 76 -18.63 -13.64 -48.16
CA PHE A 76 -19.77 -12.81 -47.77
C PHE A 76 -19.27 -11.54 -47.07
N ASP A 77 -19.71 -10.40 -47.59
CA ASP A 77 -19.51 -9.05 -47.04
C ASP A 77 -20.06 -8.94 -45.63
N LEU A 78 -19.20 -8.62 -44.66
CA LEU A 78 -19.59 -8.42 -43.26
C LEU A 78 -18.94 -7.15 -42.69
N TRP A 79 -19.07 -6.03 -43.40
CA TRP A 79 -18.68 -4.71 -42.89
C TRP A 79 -19.84 -3.69 -42.82
N GLY A 80 -21.01 -4.01 -43.37
CA GLY A 80 -22.19 -3.14 -43.30
C GLY A 80 -23.04 -3.25 -42.03
N HIS A 81 -23.02 -4.40 -41.33
CA HIS A 81 -23.96 -4.67 -40.22
C HIS A 81 -23.41 -4.48 -38.81
N VAL A 82 -22.11 -4.28 -38.63
CA VAL A 82 -21.52 -3.99 -37.31
C VAL A 82 -21.66 -2.51 -36.96
N HIS A 83 -21.66 -1.63 -37.96
CA HIS A 83 -21.73 -0.18 -37.78
C HIS A 83 -23.06 0.33 -37.19
N GLU A 84 -24.17 -0.39 -37.43
CA GLU A 84 -25.51 0.00 -36.98
C GLU A 84 -25.89 -0.53 -35.58
N ARG A 85 -25.13 -1.46 -34.99
CA ARG A 85 -25.54 -2.11 -33.73
C ARG A 85 -24.71 -1.79 -32.49
N TYR A 86 -23.49 -1.27 -32.60
CA TYR A 86 -22.64 -0.94 -31.44
C TYR A 86 -21.71 0.26 -31.69
N PRO A 87 -22.15 1.51 -31.48
CA PRO A 87 -21.33 2.70 -31.71
C PRO A 87 -20.21 2.92 -30.68
N SER A 88 -20.24 2.20 -29.54
CA SER A 88 -19.38 2.48 -28.37
C SER A 88 -18.07 1.68 -28.31
N LEU A 89 -17.74 0.88 -29.32
CA LEU A 89 -16.55 0.00 -29.33
C LEU A 89 -15.33 0.57 -30.09
N ILE A 90 -15.37 1.82 -30.55
CA ILE A 90 -14.28 2.41 -31.38
C ILE A 90 -13.82 3.77 -30.83
N HIS A 91 -13.68 3.92 -29.50
CA HIS A 91 -12.92 5.03 -28.92
C HIS A 91 -11.92 4.49 -27.90
N GLY A 92 -10.77 4.05 -28.42
CA GLY A 92 -9.62 3.58 -27.65
C GLY A 92 -8.36 3.68 -28.50
N GLN A 93 -7.45 4.54 -28.08
CA GLN A 93 -6.26 5.03 -28.78
C GLN A 93 -5.27 3.91 -29.16
N HIS A 94 -4.91 3.76 -30.45
CA HIS A 94 -3.58 3.32 -30.94
C HIS A 94 -3.48 3.53 -32.48
N PRO A 95 -2.79 4.56 -33.00
CA PRO A 95 -2.75 4.83 -34.45
C PRO A 95 -1.72 3.99 -35.24
N LEU A 96 -0.98 3.07 -34.61
CA LEU A 96 0.09 2.32 -35.29
C LEU A 96 -0.36 1.11 -36.11
N ILE A 97 -1.59 0.61 -35.92
CA ILE A 97 -2.05 -0.65 -36.54
C ILE A 97 -2.78 -0.42 -37.88
N ILE A 98 -3.30 0.78 -38.14
CA ILE A 98 -4.19 1.03 -39.29
C ILE A 98 -3.41 1.25 -40.60
N ILE A 99 -2.13 1.66 -40.54
CA ILE A 99 -1.35 2.01 -41.75
C ILE A 99 -0.80 0.76 -42.46
N PHE A 100 -0.60 -0.37 -41.77
CA PHE A 100 -0.02 -1.58 -42.37
C PHE A 100 -1.01 -2.47 -43.14
N SER A 101 -2.32 -2.29 -42.96
CA SER A 101 -3.32 -3.17 -43.57
C SER A 101 -3.70 -2.80 -45.01
N GLY A 102 -3.38 -1.58 -45.47
CA GLY A 102 -3.76 -1.10 -46.81
C GLY A 102 -2.77 -1.44 -47.93
N MET A 103 -1.52 -1.78 -47.62
CA MET A 103 -0.44 -1.79 -48.62
C MET A 103 -0.13 -3.19 -49.21
N PHE A 104 -0.77 -4.26 -48.73
CA PHE A 104 -0.50 -5.65 -49.16
C PHE A 104 -1.63 -6.33 -49.94
N MET A 105 -2.68 -5.60 -50.31
CA MET A 105 -3.92 -6.20 -50.83
C MET A 105 -3.94 -6.51 -52.34
N GLN A 106 -2.78 -6.53 -53.02
CA GLN A 106 -2.70 -6.79 -54.48
C GLN A 106 -1.52 -7.69 -54.91
N MET A 107 -1.16 -8.72 -54.15
CA MET A 107 -0.19 -9.74 -54.61
C MET A 107 -0.77 -11.17 -54.65
N PRO A 108 -0.46 -11.98 -55.68
CA PRO A 108 -0.88 -13.38 -55.74
C PRO A 108 -0.23 -14.25 -54.65
N ASN A 109 -1.03 -15.16 -54.05
CA ASN A 109 -0.68 -15.98 -52.88
C ASN A 109 0.61 -16.81 -52.97
N ALA A 110 1.11 -17.12 -54.17
CA ALA A 110 2.35 -17.88 -54.36
C ALA A 110 3.62 -17.06 -54.04
N ILE A 111 3.56 -15.73 -54.18
CA ILE A 111 4.70 -14.83 -53.94
C ILE A 111 4.82 -14.48 -52.46
N TYR A 112 3.68 -14.34 -51.76
CA TYR A 112 3.62 -14.03 -50.33
C TYR A 112 4.24 -15.12 -49.44
N ARG A 113 4.02 -16.40 -49.76
CA ARG A 113 4.59 -17.53 -49.01
C ARG A 113 6.10 -17.73 -49.24
N SER A 114 6.63 -17.24 -50.37
CA SER A 114 8.07 -17.26 -50.68
C SER A 114 8.85 -16.18 -49.92
N LEU A 115 8.24 -14.99 -49.74
CA LEU A 115 8.84 -13.85 -49.05
C LEU A 115 8.95 -14.02 -47.52
N LEU A 116 8.04 -14.76 -46.89
CA LEU A 116 8.03 -15.02 -45.44
C LEU A 116 9.12 -16.02 -44.97
N ARG A 117 9.81 -16.70 -45.89
CA ARG A 117 10.83 -17.72 -45.56
C ARG A 117 12.28 -17.30 -45.81
N SER A 118 12.55 -16.07 -46.25
CA SER A 118 13.92 -15.60 -46.52
C SER A 118 14.31 -14.44 -45.60
N GLN A 119 15.57 -14.42 -45.14
CA GLN A 119 16.14 -13.37 -44.28
C GLN A 119 16.23 -11.97 -44.95
N SER A 120 15.70 -11.82 -46.16
CA SER A 120 15.75 -10.56 -46.92
C SER A 120 14.57 -9.61 -46.65
N PHE A 121 13.55 -10.02 -45.90
CA PHE A 121 12.37 -9.19 -45.61
C PHE A 121 12.69 -8.02 -44.64
N ALA A 122 13.58 -8.26 -43.67
CA ALA A 122 14.02 -7.26 -42.71
C ALA A 122 14.86 -6.13 -43.35
N LEU A 123 15.59 -6.42 -44.43
CA LEU A 123 16.38 -5.44 -45.19
C LEU A 123 15.54 -4.56 -46.11
N LEU A 124 14.40 -5.06 -46.59
CA LEU A 124 13.48 -4.29 -47.45
C LEU A 124 12.70 -3.23 -46.65
N CYS A 125 12.30 -3.55 -45.42
CA CYS A 125 11.67 -2.59 -44.51
C CYS A 125 12.64 -1.50 -44.03
N LEU A 126 13.94 -1.80 -43.91
CA LEU A 126 14.96 -0.81 -43.54
C LEU A 126 15.32 0.14 -44.70
N ALA A 127 15.25 -0.33 -45.95
CA ALA A 127 15.58 0.48 -47.12
C ALA A 127 14.49 1.50 -47.50
N LEU A 128 13.22 1.21 -47.20
CA LEU A 128 12.10 2.13 -47.43
C LEU A 128 12.05 3.30 -46.44
N LEU A 129 12.73 3.19 -45.29
CA LEU A 129 12.86 4.26 -44.31
C LEU A 129 13.88 5.35 -44.69
N PHE A 130 14.71 5.13 -45.72
CA PHE A 130 15.84 6.03 -46.06
C PHE A 130 15.69 6.82 -47.37
N ILE A 131 14.60 6.69 -48.14
CA ILE A 131 14.47 7.36 -49.47
C ILE A 131 13.39 8.45 -49.50
N GLY A 132 12.57 8.61 -48.47
CA GLY A 132 11.54 9.66 -48.40
C GLY A 132 12.00 10.94 -47.71
N GLY A 133 12.89 11.71 -48.32
CA GLY A 133 13.22 13.06 -47.87
C GLY A 133 12.01 14.00 -48.02
N GLY A 134 11.22 14.15 -46.95
CA GLY A 134 10.13 15.12 -46.86
C GLY A 134 10.07 15.66 -45.44
N ILE A 135 10.32 16.95 -45.29
CA ILE A 135 10.18 17.69 -44.03
C ILE A 135 8.70 17.62 -43.63
N PHE A 136 8.37 16.73 -42.70
CA PHE A 136 7.11 16.76 -41.98
C PHE A 136 7.28 17.69 -40.78
N VAL A 137 6.74 18.90 -40.90
CA VAL A 137 6.45 19.75 -39.75
C VAL A 137 5.40 19.00 -38.93
N PHE A 138 5.77 18.55 -37.73
CA PHE A 138 4.79 18.09 -36.75
C PHE A 138 3.98 19.32 -36.32
N ALA A 139 2.79 19.50 -36.90
CA ALA A 139 1.74 20.19 -36.17
C ALA A 139 1.52 19.37 -34.89
N GLN A 140 1.73 19.98 -33.73
CA GLN A 140 1.28 19.41 -32.48
C GLN A 140 -0.24 19.38 -32.54
N ASP A 141 -0.82 18.27 -33.00
CA ASP A 141 -2.23 17.98 -32.77
C ASP A 141 -2.39 17.86 -31.26
N THR A 142 -2.84 18.95 -30.65
CA THR A 142 -3.42 18.92 -29.32
C THR A 142 -4.45 17.80 -29.31
N PRO A 143 -4.41 16.87 -28.34
CA PRO A 143 -5.39 15.81 -28.26
C PRO A 143 -6.79 16.44 -28.27
N PRO A 144 -7.80 15.80 -28.88
CA PRO A 144 -9.16 16.32 -28.84
C PRO A 144 -9.56 16.43 -27.37
N THR A 145 -9.59 17.67 -26.87
CA THR A 145 -10.22 18.00 -25.60
C THR A 145 -11.69 17.70 -25.79
N ASP A 146 -12.15 16.58 -25.24
CA ASP A 146 -13.56 16.39 -24.96
C ASP A 146 -13.99 17.55 -24.04
N PRO A 147 -14.83 18.49 -24.50
CA PRO A 147 -15.25 19.63 -23.69
C PRO A 147 -16.13 19.21 -22.50
N LEU A 148 -16.44 17.92 -22.35
CA LEU A 148 -17.22 17.36 -21.24
C LEU A 148 -16.38 16.54 -20.25
N ALA A 149 -15.08 16.36 -20.50
CA ALA A 149 -14.14 15.73 -19.55
C ALA A 149 -13.48 16.76 -18.61
N GLU A 150 -14.03 17.97 -18.53
CA GLU A 150 -13.62 18.96 -17.55
C GLU A 150 -14.20 18.59 -16.17
N SER A 151 -13.32 18.03 -15.34
CA SER A 151 -13.27 18.21 -13.88
C SER A 151 -14.60 18.38 -13.14
N ARG A 152 -15.44 17.33 -13.05
CA ARG A 152 -16.36 17.27 -11.91
C ARG A 152 -15.57 16.87 -10.67
N LEU A 153 -14.86 17.84 -10.11
CA LEU A 153 -14.44 17.78 -8.72
C LEU A 153 -15.67 17.46 -7.86
N PRO A 154 -15.53 16.63 -6.81
CA PRO A 154 -16.61 16.41 -5.87
C PRO A 154 -17.13 17.77 -5.34
N PRO A 155 -18.43 17.90 -5.04
CA PRO A 155 -18.97 19.13 -4.47
C PRO A 155 -18.15 19.57 -3.26
N GLY A 156 -17.66 20.83 -3.27
CA GLY A 156 -16.83 21.40 -2.21
C GLY A 156 -15.32 21.29 -2.41
N VAL A 157 -14.84 20.50 -3.37
CA VAL A 157 -13.42 20.48 -3.77
C VAL A 157 -13.17 21.55 -4.83
N ALA A 158 -12.21 22.44 -4.56
CA ALA A 158 -11.87 23.56 -5.44
C ALA A 158 -10.61 23.31 -6.28
N ILE A 159 -9.70 22.44 -5.81
CA ILE A 159 -8.40 22.16 -6.43
C ILE A 159 -8.26 20.66 -6.63
N ALA A 160 -7.89 20.25 -7.85
CA ALA A 160 -7.70 18.84 -8.18
C ALA A 160 -6.56 18.19 -7.36
N ALA A 161 -6.70 16.89 -7.10
CA ALA A 161 -5.81 16.14 -6.21
C ALA A 161 -4.35 16.14 -6.69
N ASP A 162 -4.13 15.95 -7.99
CA ASP A 162 -2.81 15.96 -8.62
C ASP A 162 -2.09 17.32 -8.49
N VAL A 163 -2.85 18.40 -8.53
CA VAL A 163 -2.33 19.77 -8.39
C VAL A 163 -1.92 20.07 -6.95
N CYS A 164 -2.73 19.68 -5.95
CA CYS A 164 -2.49 20.04 -4.55
C CYS A 164 -1.73 18.98 -3.74
N ALA A 165 -1.59 17.74 -4.22
CA ALA A 165 -0.87 16.67 -3.53
C ALA A 165 0.59 17.00 -3.14
N PRO A 166 1.40 17.71 -3.96
CA PRO A 166 2.74 18.10 -3.56
C PRO A 166 2.75 19.02 -2.33
N ALA A 167 1.82 19.98 -2.26
CA ALA A 167 1.68 20.88 -1.12
C ALA A 167 1.28 20.12 0.15
N MET A 168 0.31 19.19 0.03
CA MET A 168 -0.06 18.30 1.14
C MET A 168 1.13 17.48 1.64
N THR A 169 1.92 16.91 0.73
CA THR A 169 3.12 16.14 1.07
C THR A 169 4.16 16.98 1.82
N ASN A 170 4.27 18.28 1.49
CA ASN A 170 5.14 19.20 2.21
C ASN A 170 4.66 19.44 3.65
N PHE A 171 3.36 19.61 3.87
CA PHE A 171 2.79 19.71 5.22
C PHE A 171 3.10 18.45 6.04
N TRP A 172 2.89 17.27 5.46
CA TRP A 172 3.16 16.00 6.15
C TRP A 172 4.65 15.77 6.42
N THR A 173 5.53 16.20 5.51
CA THR A 173 6.98 16.14 5.70
C THR A 173 7.42 17.04 6.85
N THR A 174 6.86 18.25 6.92
CA THR A 174 7.12 19.20 8.01
C THR A 174 6.67 18.63 9.35
N ALA A 175 5.45 18.12 9.43
CA ALA A 175 4.90 17.49 10.64
C ALA A 175 5.74 16.27 11.08
N THR A 176 6.19 15.47 10.10
CA THR A 176 7.04 14.31 10.35
C THR A 176 8.35 14.71 11.02
N GLY A 177 9.04 15.70 10.45
CA GLY A 177 10.32 16.18 11.00
C GLY A 177 10.19 16.84 12.36
N ALA A 178 9.06 17.48 12.63
CA ALA A 178 8.81 18.21 13.87
C ALA A 178 8.37 17.32 15.03
N CYS A 179 7.42 16.40 14.81
CA CYS A 179 6.67 15.79 15.89
C CYS A 179 6.77 14.26 16.01
N ILE A 180 7.39 13.57 15.05
CA ILE A 180 7.64 12.13 15.19
C ILE A 180 8.76 11.89 16.20
N ASN A 181 8.63 10.83 17.01
CA ASN A 181 9.56 10.44 18.07
C ASN A 181 9.70 11.44 19.23
N GLN A 182 8.77 12.39 19.37
CA GLN A 182 8.70 13.26 20.54
C GLN A 182 8.17 12.51 21.78
N PRO A 183 8.55 12.94 23.00
CA PRO A 183 8.25 12.20 24.22
C PRO A 183 6.76 12.12 24.56
N GLU A 184 6.40 11.09 25.33
CA GLU A 184 5.11 11.01 26.03
C GLU A 184 4.98 12.12 27.08
N GLY A 185 3.75 12.51 27.41
CA GLY A 185 3.46 13.62 28.33
C GLY A 185 3.39 14.99 27.65
N PHE A 186 3.67 15.07 26.34
CA PHE A 186 3.73 16.33 25.61
C PHE A 186 2.76 16.37 24.42
N ALA A 187 2.18 17.53 24.21
CA ALA A 187 1.60 17.93 22.95
C ALA A 187 2.69 18.47 22.01
N CYS A 188 2.57 18.20 20.71
CA CYS A 188 3.48 18.71 19.69
C CYS A 188 2.70 19.35 18.54
N ASN A 189 3.05 20.59 18.20
CA ASN A 189 2.49 21.27 17.03
C ASN A 189 3.21 20.83 15.75
N GLY A 190 2.55 20.05 14.90
CA GLY A 190 3.10 19.55 13.64
C GLY A 190 2.81 20.43 12.42
N GLY A 191 2.06 21.52 12.59
CA GLY A 191 1.60 22.35 11.47
C GLY A 191 1.63 23.83 11.79
N SER A 192 0.60 24.53 11.32
CA SER A 192 0.36 25.94 11.62
C SER A 192 -0.08 26.13 13.06
N ALA A 193 0.21 27.30 13.63
CA ALA A 193 -0.10 27.65 15.01
C ALA A 193 -1.58 27.39 15.37
N PRO A 194 -1.87 26.44 16.29
CA PRO A 194 -3.21 26.24 16.79
C PRO A 194 -3.57 27.33 17.82
N GLN A 195 -4.87 27.52 18.06
CA GLN A 195 -5.34 28.28 19.22
C GLN A 195 -5.35 27.34 20.42
N VAL A 196 -4.85 27.80 21.56
CA VAL A 196 -4.72 26.98 22.77
C VAL A 196 -5.23 27.74 23.99
N GLN A 197 -5.89 27.03 24.88
CA GLN A 197 -6.26 27.52 26.21
C GLN A 197 -5.42 26.83 27.30
N PRO A 198 -4.98 27.55 28.33
CA PRO A 198 -5.18 28.99 28.55
C PRO A 198 -4.42 29.88 27.55
N GLU A 199 -5.01 31.02 27.18
CA GLU A 199 -4.35 31.99 26.29
C GLU A 199 -3.13 32.63 26.96
N GLY A 200 -2.28 33.27 26.15
CA GLY A 200 -1.08 33.98 26.62
C GLY A 200 0.18 33.16 26.42
N ALA A 201 0.87 32.81 27.51
CA ALA A 201 2.20 32.19 27.46
C ALA A 201 2.16 30.80 26.80
N VAL A 202 1.20 29.95 27.16
CA VAL A 202 1.03 28.60 26.60
C VAL A 202 0.76 28.67 25.10
N SER A 203 -0.23 29.47 24.70
CA SER A 203 -0.58 29.68 23.28
C SER A 203 0.61 30.22 22.47
N SER A 204 1.34 31.20 22.99
CA SER A 204 2.52 31.76 22.31
C SER A 204 3.67 30.75 22.20
N ALA A 205 3.87 29.92 23.22
CA ALA A 205 4.90 28.90 23.24
C ALA A 205 4.59 27.72 22.31
N PHE A 206 3.31 27.40 22.09
CA PHE A 206 2.89 26.29 21.22
C PHE A 206 2.76 26.67 19.75
N ALA A 207 2.75 27.97 19.42
CA ALA A 207 2.59 28.46 18.05
C ALA A 207 3.65 27.95 17.03
N PRO A 208 4.95 27.82 17.38
CA PRO A 208 5.95 27.31 16.44
C PRO A 208 5.75 25.83 16.12
N THR A 209 5.99 25.45 14.86
CA THR A 209 6.05 24.04 14.48
C THR A 209 7.19 23.32 15.21
N GLY A 210 6.91 22.15 15.79
CA GLY A 210 7.81 21.37 16.64
C GLY A 210 7.82 21.82 18.11
N ALA A 211 7.03 22.83 18.48
CA ALA A 211 6.88 23.22 19.87
C ALA A 211 6.30 22.08 20.70
N LEU A 212 6.86 21.89 21.90
CA LEU A 212 6.42 20.91 22.89
C LEU A 212 5.89 21.61 24.13
N ILE A 213 4.70 21.21 24.56
CA ILE A 213 4.07 21.68 25.80
C ILE A 213 3.53 20.46 26.54
N GLU A 214 3.67 20.43 27.86
CA GLU A 214 3.12 19.34 28.67
C GLU A 214 1.59 19.30 28.51
N VAL A 215 1.02 18.12 28.29
CA VAL A 215 -0.42 17.98 28.01
C VAL A 215 -1.30 18.46 29.17
N GLY A 216 -0.79 18.44 30.40
CA GLY A 216 -1.50 18.92 31.59
C GLY A 216 -1.60 20.44 31.71
N GLU A 217 -0.85 21.19 30.90
CA GLU A 217 -0.90 22.66 30.86
C GLU A 217 -1.86 23.18 29.78
N ILE A 218 -2.55 22.29 29.08
CA ILE A 218 -3.44 22.63 27.97
C ILE A 218 -4.86 22.15 28.28
N ASP A 219 -5.80 23.08 28.29
CA ASP A 219 -7.22 22.82 28.53
C ASP A 219 -7.98 22.60 27.23
N ALA A 220 -7.62 23.34 26.17
CA ALA A 220 -8.27 23.24 24.87
C ALA A 220 -7.31 23.55 23.72
N ILE A 221 -7.54 22.92 22.56
CA ILE A 221 -6.77 23.11 21.33
C ILE A 221 -7.74 23.23 20.17
N ARG A 222 -7.60 24.29 19.36
CA ARG A 222 -8.24 24.42 18.05
C ARG A 222 -7.18 24.52 16.95
N THR A 223 -7.11 23.50 16.12
CA THR A 223 -6.22 23.49 14.94
C THR A 223 -6.89 24.17 13.73
N PRO A 224 -6.12 24.83 12.86
CA PRO A 224 -6.66 25.38 11.62
C PRO A 224 -7.04 24.28 10.62
N ALA A 225 -7.98 24.57 9.72
CA ALA A 225 -8.30 23.69 8.60
C ALA A 225 -7.09 23.45 7.67
N LEU A 226 -7.13 22.37 6.87
CA LEU A 226 -6.15 22.16 5.80
C LEU A 226 -6.48 23.08 4.64
N ASP A 227 -5.60 24.03 4.34
CA ASP A 227 -5.75 24.89 3.17
C ASP A 227 -4.40 25.16 2.50
N VAL A 228 -4.24 24.57 1.31
CA VAL A 228 -3.04 24.70 0.49
C VAL A 228 -2.87 26.11 -0.09
N MET A 229 -3.94 26.91 -0.21
CA MET A 229 -3.85 28.27 -0.76
C MET A 229 -3.26 29.25 0.26
N SER A 230 -3.73 29.20 1.50
CA SER A 230 -3.16 29.99 2.60
C SER A 230 -1.88 29.39 3.18
N GLY A 231 -1.54 28.15 2.81
CA GLY A 231 -0.39 27.44 3.36
C GLY A 231 -0.63 26.95 4.80
N THR A 232 -1.89 26.85 5.22
CA THR A 232 -2.25 26.46 6.59
C THR A 232 -2.50 24.96 6.69
N SER A 233 -2.02 24.36 7.78
CA SER A 233 -2.22 22.94 8.06
C SER A 233 -2.45 22.70 9.56
N GLY A 234 -3.60 22.15 9.92
CA GLY A 234 -3.83 21.67 11.28
C GLY A 234 -3.24 20.28 11.46
N VAL A 235 -2.15 20.18 12.21
CA VAL A 235 -1.60 18.89 12.67
C VAL A 235 -1.11 19.07 14.10
N VAL A 236 -1.69 18.34 15.05
CA VAL A 236 -1.24 18.34 16.44
C VAL A 236 -1.24 16.92 16.99
N TYR A 237 -0.18 16.59 17.72
CA TYR A 237 -0.07 15.34 18.49
C TYR A 237 -0.30 15.66 19.96
N LEU A 238 -1.01 14.80 20.68
CA LEU A 238 -1.08 14.76 22.15
C LEU A 238 -0.70 13.35 22.56
N ARG A 239 0.46 13.18 23.20
CA ARG A 239 0.91 11.88 23.69
C ARG A 239 0.58 11.76 25.16
N LEU A 240 -0.57 11.17 25.45
CA LEU A 240 -1.10 11.05 26.80
C LEU A 240 -0.33 9.97 27.55
N PRO A 241 0.31 10.31 28.69
CA PRO A 241 1.08 9.35 29.46
C PRO A 241 0.15 8.37 30.21
N MET A 242 0.74 7.45 30.96
CA MET A 242 -0.01 6.65 31.94
C MET A 242 -0.83 7.57 32.87
N PRO A 243 -2.06 7.19 33.25
CA PRO A 243 -2.69 5.88 33.06
C PRO A 243 -3.40 5.68 31.70
N ILE A 244 -3.51 6.71 30.87
CA ILE A 244 -4.25 6.64 29.59
C ILE A 244 -3.41 5.91 28.53
N ASN A 245 -2.12 6.29 28.43
CA ASN A 245 -1.12 5.74 27.52
C ASN A 245 -1.66 5.62 26.08
N LEU A 246 -1.88 6.76 25.43
CA LEU A 246 -2.55 6.87 24.14
C LEU A 246 -1.99 8.07 23.37
N THR A 247 -1.72 7.91 22.08
CA THR A 247 -1.47 9.05 21.20
C THR A 247 -2.75 9.49 20.51
N LEU A 248 -3.06 10.77 20.61
CA LEU A 248 -4.10 11.44 19.85
C LEU A 248 -3.44 12.32 18.78
N LEU A 249 -3.83 12.15 17.52
CA LEU A 249 -3.35 12.93 16.37
C LEU A 249 -4.54 13.63 15.73
N ALA A 250 -4.60 14.96 15.86
CA ALA A 250 -5.58 15.81 15.18
C ALA A 250 -5.06 16.19 13.80
N ILE A 251 -5.88 16.01 12.77
CA ILE A 251 -5.57 16.34 11.37
C ILE A 251 -6.70 17.22 10.83
N GLY A 252 -6.33 18.37 10.28
CA GLY A 252 -7.26 19.38 9.79
C GLY A 252 -7.84 20.25 10.89
N GLY A 253 -9.02 20.82 10.63
CA GLY A 253 -9.70 21.72 11.54
C GLY A 253 -10.38 20.91 12.63
N VAL A 254 -9.80 20.90 13.82
CA VAL A 254 -10.23 20.09 14.95
C VAL A 254 -10.23 20.96 16.18
N GLU A 255 -11.28 20.82 16.98
CA GLU A 255 -11.40 21.43 18.29
C GLU A 255 -11.45 20.33 19.36
N LEU A 256 -10.53 20.39 20.30
CA LEU A 256 -10.37 19.46 21.40
C LEU A 256 -10.47 20.23 22.71
N HIS A 257 -11.26 19.72 23.65
CA HIS A 257 -11.36 20.24 25.01
C HIS A 257 -11.18 19.12 26.00
N ASP A 258 -10.33 19.34 26.99
CA ASP A 258 -10.27 18.50 28.17
C ASP A 258 -11.49 18.78 29.06
N VAL A 259 -12.30 17.75 29.30
CA VAL A 259 -13.45 17.79 30.20
C VAL A 259 -13.30 16.72 31.29
N SER A 260 -12.06 16.36 31.61
CA SER A 260 -11.74 15.43 32.68
C SER A 260 -12.20 15.99 34.03
N PRO A 261 -12.94 15.22 34.85
CA PRO A 261 -13.31 15.68 36.18
C PRO A 261 -12.10 15.87 37.09
N ASP A 262 -12.25 16.68 38.13
CA ASP A 262 -11.20 16.88 39.14
C ASP A 262 -10.69 15.55 39.71
N GLY A 263 -9.37 15.41 39.80
CA GLY A 263 -8.70 14.21 40.31
C GLY A 263 -8.49 13.09 39.29
N PHE A 264 -8.93 13.26 38.04
CA PHE A 264 -8.60 12.39 36.92
C PHE A 264 -7.36 12.91 36.17
N ALA A 265 -6.74 12.04 35.36
CA ALA A 265 -5.62 12.48 34.53
C ALA A 265 -6.10 13.46 33.46
N ALA A 266 -5.30 14.47 33.14
CA ALA A 266 -5.60 15.40 32.05
C ALA A 266 -5.88 14.63 30.75
N TRP A 267 -6.86 15.09 29.99
CA TRP A 267 -7.33 14.49 28.73
C TRP A 267 -7.88 13.07 28.85
N GLN A 268 -8.24 12.60 30.05
CA GLN A 268 -8.91 11.31 30.24
C GLN A 268 -10.34 11.32 29.69
N SER A 269 -10.97 12.50 29.65
CA SER A 269 -12.27 12.74 29.00
C SER A 269 -12.17 13.94 28.08
N ILE A 270 -12.52 13.76 26.81
CA ILE A 270 -12.30 14.75 25.75
C ILE A 270 -13.61 15.03 25.02
N VAL A 271 -13.87 16.31 24.75
CA VAL A 271 -14.79 16.72 23.69
C VAL A 271 -13.99 17.02 22.43
N ALA A 272 -14.27 16.30 21.35
CA ALA A 272 -13.62 16.42 20.05
C ALA A 272 -14.64 16.76 18.96
N GLN A 273 -14.45 17.89 18.30
CA GLN A 273 -15.24 18.35 17.15
C GLN A 273 -14.33 18.45 15.93
N THR A 274 -14.86 18.13 14.74
CA THR A 274 -14.11 18.20 13.48
C THR A 274 -14.86 19.06 12.48
N ASP A 275 -14.14 19.85 11.70
CA ASP A 275 -14.76 20.61 10.62
C ASP A 275 -15.47 19.67 9.64
N VAL A 276 -16.71 20.04 9.29
CA VAL A 276 -17.58 19.26 8.39
C VAL A 276 -17.48 19.69 6.93
N GLY A 277 -16.73 20.76 6.64
CA GLY A 277 -16.51 21.23 5.29
C GLY A 277 -15.63 20.27 4.48
N PHE A 278 -15.95 20.09 3.20
CA PHE A 278 -15.04 19.38 2.30
C PHE A 278 -13.73 20.18 2.16
N PRO A 279 -12.57 19.51 2.19
CA PRO A 279 -11.30 20.17 1.93
C PRO A 279 -11.32 20.81 0.54
N THR A 280 -10.73 22.01 0.44
CA THR A 280 -10.58 22.69 -0.85
C THR A 280 -9.67 21.92 -1.80
N CYS A 281 -8.76 21.10 -1.27
CA CYS A 281 -7.84 20.24 -2.01
C CYS A 281 -8.36 18.80 -2.12
N GLY A 282 -8.45 18.27 -3.35
CA GLY A 282 -8.91 16.91 -3.61
C GLY A 282 -7.97 15.79 -3.11
N ALA A 283 -6.75 16.13 -2.68
CA ALA A 283 -5.80 15.21 -2.05
C ALA A 283 -5.75 15.34 -0.51
N ALA A 284 -6.56 16.21 0.09
CA ALA A 284 -6.62 16.37 1.53
C ALA A 284 -7.63 15.39 2.15
N PRO A 285 -7.33 14.83 3.34
CA PRO A 285 -8.30 14.06 4.10
C PRO A 285 -9.37 14.97 4.70
N LEU A 286 -10.48 14.37 5.16
CA LEU A 286 -11.39 15.04 6.09
C LEU A 286 -10.67 15.39 7.40
N SER A 287 -11.21 16.37 8.13
CA SER A 287 -10.78 16.66 9.49
C SER A 287 -11.13 15.49 10.41
N VAL A 288 -10.13 14.94 11.09
CA VAL A 288 -10.26 13.71 11.89
C VAL A 288 -9.35 13.75 13.10
N VAL A 289 -9.70 12.95 14.10
CA VAL A 289 -8.85 12.64 15.24
C VAL A 289 -8.49 11.16 15.19
N ILE A 290 -7.20 10.84 15.25
CA ILE A 290 -6.70 9.47 15.27
C ILE A 290 -6.24 9.15 16.70
N LEU A 291 -6.82 8.12 17.28
CA LEU A 291 -6.44 7.54 18.57
C LEU A 291 -5.61 6.29 18.33
N GLN A 292 -4.41 6.22 18.88
CA GLN A 292 -3.54 5.06 18.73
C GLN A 292 -2.96 4.62 20.08
N ALA A 293 -3.44 3.47 20.57
CA ALA A 293 -2.91 2.81 21.75
C ALA A 293 -1.53 2.21 21.45
N PRO A 294 -0.60 2.03 22.40
CA PRO A 294 0.65 1.30 22.20
C PRO A 294 0.44 -0.13 21.69
N LEU A 295 1.48 -0.74 21.10
CA LEU A 295 1.43 -2.14 20.69
C LEU A 295 1.14 -3.04 21.89
N ASN A 296 0.22 -3.99 21.72
CA ASN A 296 -0.15 -4.99 22.73
C ASN A 296 -0.63 -4.38 24.05
N SER A 297 -1.11 -3.14 24.03
CA SER A 297 -1.70 -2.46 25.18
C SER A 297 -3.15 -2.06 24.87
N SER A 298 -3.97 -2.01 25.91
CA SER A 298 -5.31 -1.42 25.86
C SER A 298 -5.28 -0.05 26.51
N SER A 299 -5.87 0.94 25.86
CA SER A 299 -6.04 2.29 26.40
C SER A 299 -7.52 2.55 26.67
N ARG A 300 -7.78 3.31 27.74
CA ARG A 300 -9.14 3.73 28.12
C ARG A 300 -9.22 5.23 28.13
N ILE A 301 -10.24 5.75 27.45
CA ILE A 301 -10.47 7.18 27.31
C ILE A 301 -11.96 7.44 27.10
N VAL A 302 -12.46 8.59 27.52
CA VAL A 302 -13.79 9.05 27.18
C VAL A 302 -13.69 10.07 26.05
N VAL A 303 -14.41 9.85 24.95
CA VAL A 303 -14.48 10.81 23.84
C VAL A 303 -15.94 11.07 23.53
N ASN A 304 -16.33 12.35 23.59
CA ASN A 304 -17.70 12.80 23.38
C ASN A 304 -18.71 12.00 24.24
N GLY A 305 -18.37 11.82 25.53
CA GLY A 305 -19.17 11.07 26.51
C GLY A 305 -19.27 9.56 26.27
N ALA A 306 -18.59 9.02 25.26
CA ALA A 306 -18.47 7.58 25.04
C ALA A 306 -17.23 7.01 25.73
N SER A 307 -17.40 6.02 26.59
CA SER A 307 -16.28 5.31 27.21
C SER A 307 -15.70 4.32 26.21
N LEU A 308 -14.46 4.55 25.80
CA LEU A 308 -13.71 3.72 24.87
C LEU A 308 -12.73 2.83 25.64
N ASN A 309 -12.75 1.53 25.34
CA ASN A 309 -11.69 0.61 25.70
C ASN A 309 -11.14 -0.01 24.42
N MET A 310 -9.92 0.33 24.04
CA MET A 310 -9.39 0.00 22.72
C MET A 310 -7.97 -0.54 22.77
N ASN A 311 -7.69 -1.52 21.91
CA ASN A 311 -6.34 -1.95 21.55
C ASN A 311 -6.21 -1.73 20.04
N GLY A 312 -5.21 -0.96 19.62
CA GLY A 312 -4.97 -0.64 18.21
C GLY A 312 -5.20 0.83 17.88
N THR A 313 -5.93 1.09 16.79
CA THR A 313 -6.10 2.45 16.25
C THR A 313 -7.55 2.70 15.86
N MET A 314 -8.05 3.87 16.25
CA MET A 314 -9.41 4.30 15.98
C MET A 314 -9.38 5.71 15.39
N LEU A 315 -10.24 5.95 14.42
CA LEU A 315 -10.53 7.28 13.90
C LEU A 315 -11.82 7.77 14.54
N VAL A 316 -11.82 9.05 14.89
CA VAL A 316 -12.99 9.79 15.37
C VAL A 316 -13.25 10.93 14.40
N HIS A 317 -14.50 11.03 13.94
CA HIS A 317 -14.98 12.13 13.13
C HIS A 317 -16.31 12.62 13.71
N THR A 318 -16.38 13.90 14.04
CA THR A 318 -17.52 14.48 14.74
C THR A 318 -18.15 15.56 13.86
N THR A 319 -19.37 15.28 13.42
CA THR A 319 -20.25 16.23 12.73
C THR A 319 -21.08 17.03 13.74
N GLU A 320 -21.91 17.96 13.29
CA GLU A 320 -22.77 18.79 14.15
C GLU A 320 -23.67 18.00 15.12
N THR A 321 -24.05 16.77 14.77
CA THR A 321 -25.01 15.97 15.55
C THR A 321 -24.57 14.54 15.80
N ASN A 322 -23.46 14.09 15.21
CA ASN A 322 -23.01 12.70 15.33
C ASN A 322 -21.50 12.61 15.47
N THR A 323 -21.06 11.73 16.37
CA THR A 323 -19.68 11.25 16.45
C THR A 323 -19.59 9.87 15.84
N VAL A 324 -18.73 9.68 14.85
CA VAL A 324 -18.45 8.39 14.21
C VAL A 324 -17.10 7.88 14.67
N PHE A 325 -17.07 6.63 15.14
CA PHE A 325 -15.88 5.92 15.54
C PHE A 325 -15.60 4.80 14.55
N VAL A 326 -14.42 4.80 13.92
CA VAL A 326 -13.98 3.77 12.97
C VAL A 326 -12.77 3.03 13.53
N VAL A 327 -12.83 1.71 13.64
CA VAL A 327 -11.67 0.93 14.09
C VAL A 327 -10.77 0.61 12.88
N LEU A 328 -9.56 1.18 12.90
CA LEU A 328 -8.56 1.03 11.84
C LEU A 328 -7.57 -0.10 12.10
N SER A 329 -7.34 -0.47 13.36
CA SER A 329 -6.60 -1.69 13.72
C SER A 329 -6.99 -2.19 15.11
N GLY A 330 -6.79 -3.49 15.34
CA GLY A 330 -7.12 -4.15 16.60
C GLY A 330 -8.63 -4.25 16.83
N ILE A 331 -9.07 -3.93 18.04
CA ILE A 331 -10.46 -4.06 18.48
C ILE A 331 -10.77 -2.98 19.52
N ALA A 332 -12.02 -2.52 19.52
CA ALA A 332 -12.49 -1.57 20.53
C ALA A 332 -13.85 -1.96 21.08
N THR A 333 -14.11 -1.54 22.31
CA THR A 333 -15.44 -1.54 22.91
C THR A 333 -15.85 -0.09 23.16
N VAL A 334 -17.01 0.28 22.61
CA VAL A 334 -17.62 1.60 22.79
C VAL A 334 -18.81 1.44 23.72
N THR A 335 -18.80 2.17 24.83
CA THR A 335 -19.85 2.07 25.85
C THR A 335 -20.57 3.39 26.01
N THR A 336 -21.88 3.38 25.79
CA THR A 336 -22.79 4.51 26.09
C THR A 336 -24.10 3.99 26.67
N PHE A 337 -24.72 4.75 27.56
CA PHE A 337 -25.97 4.34 28.23
C PHE A 337 -25.90 2.94 28.88
N GLY A 338 -24.71 2.53 29.35
CA GLY A 338 -24.48 1.19 29.90
C GLY A 338 -24.52 0.05 28.87
N GLN A 339 -24.65 0.35 27.58
CA GLN A 339 -24.60 -0.63 26.49
C GLN A 339 -23.20 -0.68 25.89
N GLU A 340 -22.61 -1.87 25.87
CA GLU A 340 -21.31 -2.13 25.24
C GLU A 340 -21.48 -2.57 23.78
N ARG A 341 -20.72 -1.93 22.88
CA ARG A 341 -20.58 -2.33 21.47
C ARG A 341 -19.15 -2.71 21.20
N VAL A 342 -18.91 -3.99 20.90
CA VAL A 342 -17.63 -4.46 20.38
C VAL A 342 -17.55 -4.12 18.89
N VAL A 343 -16.50 -3.43 18.50
CA VAL A 343 -16.27 -2.94 17.13
C VAL A 343 -14.95 -3.53 16.64
N TYR A 344 -15.01 -4.29 15.55
CA TYR A 344 -13.84 -4.90 14.92
C TYR A 344 -13.20 -3.95 13.91
N THR A 345 -11.92 -4.17 13.61
CA THR A 345 -11.23 -3.47 12.52
C THR A 345 -12.03 -3.54 11.21
N GLY A 346 -12.18 -2.40 10.53
CA GLY A 346 -13.01 -2.29 9.33
C GLY A 346 -14.47 -1.93 9.62
N GLN A 347 -14.87 -1.79 10.88
CA GLN A 347 -16.22 -1.37 11.24
C GLN A 347 -16.26 0.04 11.82
N GLN A 348 -17.46 0.62 11.77
CA GLN A 348 -17.80 1.85 12.46
C GLN A 348 -19.03 1.71 13.35
N VAL A 349 -19.12 2.60 14.33
CA VAL A 349 -20.32 2.91 15.10
C VAL A 349 -20.52 4.42 15.14
N ALA A 350 -21.77 4.86 15.27
CA ALA A 350 -22.11 6.27 15.43
C ALA A 350 -22.83 6.49 16.76
N ILE A 351 -22.68 7.69 17.30
CA ILE A 351 -23.33 8.17 18.51
C ILE A 351 -23.94 9.53 18.18
N SER A 352 -25.19 9.74 18.56
CA SER A 352 -25.89 11.00 18.33
C SER A 352 -25.74 11.94 19.52
N HIS A 353 -25.77 13.24 19.23
CA HIS A 353 -25.61 14.34 20.16
C HIS A 353 -26.69 15.40 19.92
N GLU A 354 -26.93 16.22 20.94
CA GLU A 354 -27.66 17.48 20.76
C GLU A 354 -26.66 18.54 20.25
N GLY A 355 -27.06 19.34 19.26
CA GLY A 355 -26.13 20.26 18.58
C GLY A 355 -25.41 21.18 19.56
N GLY A 356 -24.08 21.10 19.60
CA GLY A 356 -23.22 21.91 20.47
C GLY A 356 -22.87 21.28 21.83
N ASP A 357 -23.61 20.27 22.31
CA ASP A 357 -23.20 19.46 23.47
C ASP A 357 -22.77 18.06 23.04
N PHE A 358 -21.46 17.90 22.90
CA PHE A 358 -20.84 16.62 22.57
C PHE A 358 -20.38 15.85 23.80
N ALA A 359 -20.42 16.45 24.99
CA ALA A 359 -20.05 15.76 26.23
C ALA A 359 -21.13 14.74 26.64
N THR A 360 -22.38 14.96 26.22
CA THR A 360 -23.50 14.06 26.52
C THR A 360 -24.11 13.42 25.26
N PRO A 361 -23.94 12.10 25.07
CA PRO A 361 -24.66 11.36 24.04
C PRO A 361 -26.19 11.40 24.26
N THR A 362 -26.96 11.44 23.19
CA THR A 362 -28.44 11.37 23.22
C THR A 362 -28.99 9.98 22.88
N SER A 363 -28.13 9.07 22.39
CA SER A 363 -28.50 7.70 22.04
C SER A 363 -27.37 6.69 22.34
N PRO A 364 -27.70 5.40 22.57
CA PRO A 364 -26.70 4.35 22.59
C PRO A 364 -25.97 4.24 21.26
N ALA A 365 -24.72 3.76 21.28
CA ALA A 365 -23.96 3.53 20.05
C ALA A 365 -24.68 2.55 19.12
N THR A 366 -24.70 2.88 17.83
CA THR A 366 -25.32 2.04 16.80
C THR A 366 -24.71 0.65 16.76
N THR A 367 -25.39 -0.31 16.14
CA THR A 367 -24.77 -1.60 15.83
C THR A 367 -23.59 -1.41 14.87
N PRO A 368 -22.47 -2.15 15.04
CA PRO A 368 -21.32 -2.05 14.15
C PRO A 368 -21.68 -2.41 12.69
N ILE A 369 -21.23 -1.59 11.75
CA ILE A 369 -21.38 -1.81 10.30
C ILE A 369 -20.03 -1.60 9.61
N PRO A 370 -19.80 -2.14 8.39
CA PRO A 370 -18.65 -1.74 7.57
C PRO A 370 -18.56 -0.21 7.46
N TYR A 371 -17.36 0.34 7.62
CA TYR A 371 -17.20 1.79 7.66
C TYR A 371 -17.35 2.47 6.29
N ASP A 372 -17.68 3.76 6.26
CA ASP A 372 -17.69 4.56 5.04
C ASP A 372 -16.26 4.94 4.62
N LEU A 373 -15.84 4.46 3.44
CA LEU A 373 -14.53 4.75 2.85
C LEU A 373 -14.17 6.23 2.81
N SER A 374 -15.16 7.11 2.64
CA SER A 374 -14.96 8.56 2.61
C SER A 374 -14.19 9.09 3.82
N LEU A 375 -14.41 8.49 5.00
CA LEU A 375 -13.77 8.86 6.27
C LEU A 375 -12.26 8.57 6.28
N THR A 376 -11.79 7.68 5.41
CA THR A 376 -10.39 7.22 5.39
C THR A 376 -9.62 7.65 4.14
N ARG A 377 -10.27 8.30 3.18
CA ARG A 377 -9.60 8.75 1.96
C ARG A 377 -8.51 9.77 2.29
N HIS A 378 -7.36 9.60 1.66
CA HIS A 378 -6.19 10.48 1.76
C HIS A 378 -5.64 10.71 3.18
N ILE A 379 -6.01 9.87 4.16
CA ILE A 379 -5.42 9.97 5.50
C ILE A 379 -3.90 9.76 5.41
N PRO A 380 -3.09 10.67 5.98
CA PRO A 380 -1.64 10.57 5.96
C PRO A 380 -1.16 9.56 7.02
N VAL A 381 -1.37 8.27 6.77
CA VAL A 381 -1.05 7.18 7.71
C VAL A 381 0.40 7.15 8.18
N SER A 382 1.31 7.72 7.40
CA SER A 382 2.72 7.85 7.77
C SER A 382 2.98 8.86 8.88
N LEU A 383 1.97 9.66 9.28
CA LEU A 383 2.00 10.50 10.48
C LEU A 383 1.62 9.74 11.76
N PHE A 384 0.97 8.58 11.68
CA PHE A 384 0.58 7.84 12.88
C PHE A 384 1.84 7.40 13.64
N ASP A 385 1.88 7.45 14.97
CA ASP A 385 3.07 6.99 15.73
C ASP A 385 3.56 5.61 15.29
N ARG A 386 2.63 4.75 14.86
CA ARG A 386 2.90 3.54 14.09
C ARG A 386 2.14 3.58 12.76
N PRO A 387 2.84 3.83 11.64
CA PRO A 387 2.26 3.77 10.32
C PRO A 387 1.65 2.40 10.05
N MET A 388 0.54 2.38 9.31
CA MET A 388 -0.15 1.15 8.96
C MET A 388 -0.81 1.21 7.60
N VAL A 389 -0.97 0.04 6.99
CA VAL A 389 -1.92 -0.14 5.91
C VAL A 389 -3.33 -0.07 6.50
N LEU A 390 -4.17 0.79 5.93
CA LEU A 390 -5.56 0.93 6.36
C LEU A 390 -6.33 -0.34 6.02
N PRO A 391 -7.26 -0.77 6.89
CA PRO A 391 -8.20 -1.80 6.52
C PRO A 391 -9.15 -1.27 5.45
N GLN A 392 -9.86 -2.19 4.81
CA GLN A 392 -11.00 -1.94 3.96
C GLN A 392 -12.27 -2.11 4.81
N PRO A 393 -13.43 -1.57 4.38
CA PRO A 393 -14.68 -1.69 5.09
C PRO A 393 -15.09 -3.14 5.33
N GLY A 394 -15.41 -3.41 6.58
CA GLY A 394 -15.94 -4.66 7.10
C GLY A 394 -14.88 -5.69 7.45
N THR A 395 -15.34 -6.92 7.61
CA THR A 395 -14.56 -8.03 8.14
C THR A 395 -14.81 -9.30 7.36
N VAL A 396 -13.86 -10.23 7.45
CA VAL A 396 -14.02 -11.60 6.97
C VAL A 396 -13.84 -12.58 8.12
N ILE A 397 -14.48 -13.75 8.02
CA ILE A 397 -14.44 -14.78 9.06
C ILE A 397 -14.02 -16.09 8.40
N THR A 398 -13.05 -16.78 9.00
CA THR A 398 -12.62 -18.11 8.54
C THR A 398 -13.73 -19.14 8.77
N GLN A 399 -14.08 -19.92 7.75
CA GLN A 399 -15.13 -20.96 7.88
C GLN A 399 -14.61 -22.28 8.46
N GLY A 400 -13.28 -22.44 8.55
CA GLY A 400 -12.56 -23.58 9.08
C GLY A 400 -11.09 -23.22 9.28
N ALA A 401 -10.21 -24.21 9.41
CA ALA A 401 -8.77 -23.93 9.44
C ALA A 401 -8.30 -23.49 8.04
N VAL A 402 -7.80 -22.26 7.91
CA VAL A 402 -7.37 -21.68 6.63
C VAL A 402 -5.92 -21.21 6.72
N ASN A 403 -5.12 -21.48 5.69
CA ASN A 403 -3.73 -21.06 5.65
C ASN A 403 -3.64 -19.55 5.38
N LEU A 404 -2.86 -18.85 6.21
CA LEU A 404 -2.38 -17.51 5.95
C LEU A 404 -1.02 -17.62 5.27
N ARG A 405 -0.88 -17.03 4.08
CA ARG A 405 0.28 -17.21 3.21
C ARG A 405 1.08 -15.93 3.00
N SER A 406 2.35 -16.08 2.63
CA SER A 406 3.25 -14.97 2.35
C SER A 406 2.93 -14.23 1.05
N ASP A 407 2.28 -14.89 0.09
CA ASP A 407 1.88 -14.32 -1.19
C ASP A 407 0.51 -14.86 -1.65
N SER A 408 -0.11 -14.21 -2.64
CA SER A 408 -1.41 -14.57 -3.20
C SER A 408 -1.34 -15.77 -4.15
N ASP A 409 -0.72 -16.85 -3.69
CA ASP A 409 -0.57 -18.09 -4.43
C ASP A 409 -0.53 -19.32 -3.50
N ILE A 410 -1.06 -20.45 -3.97
CA ILE A 410 -1.11 -21.70 -3.22
C ILE A 410 0.26 -22.36 -3.01
N THR A 411 1.28 -21.99 -3.79
CA THR A 411 2.65 -22.53 -3.64
C THR A 411 3.52 -21.70 -2.71
N SER A 412 3.06 -20.49 -2.36
CA SER A 412 3.78 -19.61 -1.43
C SER A 412 3.83 -20.17 0.00
N GLY A 413 4.80 -19.69 0.78
CA GLY A 413 5.01 -20.13 2.15
C GLY A 413 3.78 -19.91 3.03
N VAL A 414 3.43 -20.91 3.82
CA VAL A 414 2.40 -20.77 4.87
C VAL A 414 3.06 -20.10 6.06
N ILE A 415 2.56 -18.92 6.42
CA ILE A 415 2.98 -18.20 7.63
C ILE A 415 2.42 -18.93 8.85
N THR A 416 1.10 -19.17 8.82
CA THR A 416 0.38 -19.88 9.89
C THR A 416 -0.93 -20.45 9.36
N GLN A 417 -1.55 -21.34 10.13
CA GLN A 417 -2.92 -21.79 9.89
C GLN A 417 -3.85 -21.12 10.90
N VAL A 418 -4.79 -20.34 10.39
CA VAL A 418 -5.78 -19.60 11.16
C VAL A 418 -6.97 -20.51 11.45
N PRO A 419 -7.41 -20.69 12.72
CA PRO A 419 -8.54 -21.55 13.06
C PRO A 419 -9.86 -21.01 12.50
N GLY A 420 -10.89 -21.85 12.45
CA GLY A 420 -12.24 -21.44 12.06
C GLY A 420 -12.88 -20.50 13.08
N GLY A 421 -13.64 -19.52 12.59
CA GLY A 421 -14.35 -18.53 13.39
C GLY A 421 -13.54 -17.29 13.75
N GLU A 422 -12.29 -17.17 13.30
CA GLU A 422 -11.47 -15.97 13.57
C GLU A 422 -11.95 -14.80 12.69
N VAL A 423 -12.20 -13.65 13.31
CA VAL A 423 -12.58 -12.40 12.63
C VAL A 423 -11.31 -11.66 12.20
N LEU A 424 -11.22 -11.37 10.90
CA LEU A 424 -10.06 -10.76 10.26
C LEU A 424 -10.45 -9.46 9.57
N SER A 425 -9.50 -8.53 9.51
CA SER A 425 -9.62 -7.34 8.68
C SER A 425 -9.10 -7.60 7.27
N VAL A 426 -9.72 -6.99 6.27
CA VAL A 426 -9.23 -7.01 4.89
C VAL A 426 -8.41 -5.76 4.65
N LEU A 427 -7.23 -5.87 4.07
CA LEU A 427 -6.36 -4.74 3.70
C LEU A 427 -6.46 -4.43 2.19
N GLY A 428 -6.83 -5.41 1.39
CA GLY A 428 -7.05 -5.28 -0.05
C GLY A 428 -7.21 -6.66 -0.69
N ARG A 429 -7.22 -6.68 -2.03
CA ARG A 429 -7.40 -7.91 -2.81
C ARG A 429 -6.49 -7.97 -4.03
N THR A 430 -6.34 -9.15 -4.61
CA THR A 430 -5.78 -9.30 -5.96
C THR A 430 -6.72 -8.75 -7.04
N LEU A 431 -6.18 -8.48 -8.23
CA LEU A 431 -6.95 -7.93 -9.35
C LEU A 431 -8.14 -8.82 -9.76
N ASP A 432 -7.95 -10.14 -9.76
CA ASP A 432 -8.98 -11.14 -10.01
C ASP A 432 -9.98 -11.29 -8.83
N GLY A 433 -9.60 -10.83 -7.63
CA GLY A 433 -10.41 -10.95 -6.42
C GLY A 433 -10.38 -12.34 -5.77
N GLU A 434 -9.51 -13.25 -6.20
CA GLU A 434 -9.42 -14.61 -5.66
C GLU A 434 -8.75 -14.65 -4.27
N TRP A 435 -7.91 -13.66 -3.96
CA TRP A 435 -7.19 -13.56 -2.70
C TRP A 435 -7.45 -12.24 -2.00
N TYR A 436 -7.59 -12.32 -0.68
CA TYR A 436 -7.57 -11.18 0.22
C TYR A 436 -6.27 -11.12 0.98
N HIS A 437 -5.67 -9.93 1.02
CA HIS A 437 -4.63 -9.63 1.98
C HIS A 437 -5.34 -9.27 3.28
N VAL A 438 -5.19 -10.10 4.31
CA VAL A 438 -5.89 -10.00 5.58
C VAL A 438 -4.93 -9.68 6.71
N ARG A 439 -5.43 -9.07 7.78
CA ARG A 439 -4.70 -8.83 9.01
C ARG A 439 -5.49 -9.33 10.22
N ARG A 440 -4.81 -10.13 11.02
CA ARG A 440 -5.26 -10.70 12.29
C ARG A 440 -5.18 -9.65 13.40
N GLN A 441 -5.85 -9.91 14.53
CA GLN A 441 -5.86 -8.97 15.67
C GLN A 441 -4.49 -8.81 16.33
N ASN A 442 -3.63 -9.82 16.28
CA ASN A 442 -2.24 -9.77 16.77
C ASN A 442 -1.30 -8.96 15.85
N GLY A 443 -1.81 -8.40 14.74
CA GLY A 443 -1.05 -7.63 13.77
C GLY A 443 -0.42 -8.43 12.64
N GLU A 444 -0.46 -9.77 12.70
CA GLU A 444 0.04 -10.64 11.62
C GLU A 444 -0.83 -10.49 10.37
N SER A 445 -0.19 -10.35 9.21
CA SER A 445 -0.88 -10.20 7.92
C SER A 445 -0.32 -11.14 6.87
N GLY A 446 -1.16 -11.46 5.89
CA GLY A 446 -0.80 -12.30 4.77
C GLY A 446 -1.99 -12.51 3.85
N TRP A 447 -1.83 -13.42 2.90
CA TRP A 447 -2.82 -13.71 1.88
C TRP A 447 -3.65 -14.93 2.23
N MET A 448 -4.96 -14.84 1.97
CA MET A 448 -5.92 -15.90 2.19
C MET A 448 -6.88 -15.98 1.01
N SER A 449 -7.24 -17.20 0.59
CA SER A 449 -8.22 -17.40 -0.49
C SER A 449 -9.59 -16.87 -0.07
N ALA A 450 -10.19 -16.02 -0.92
CA ALA A 450 -11.46 -15.36 -0.65
C ALA A 450 -12.64 -16.35 -0.55
N ASP A 451 -12.54 -17.51 -1.21
CA ASP A 451 -13.59 -18.54 -1.22
C ASP A 451 -13.70 -19.31 0.11
N LEU A 452 -12.67 -19.24 0.96
CA LEU A 452 -12.63 -19.88 2.28
C LEU A 452 -13.10 -18.95 3.41
N LEU A 453 -13.61 -17.77 3.04
CA LEU A 453 -13.95 -16.69 3.94
C LEU A 453 -15.45 -16.33 3.84
N LEU A 454 -16.09 -16.25 5.00
CA LEU A 454 -17.39 -15.59 5.12
C LEU A 454 -17.18 -14.07 5.10
N ARG A 455 -17.81 -13.38 4.16
CA ARG A 455 -17.57 -11.96 3.88
C ARG A 455 -18.69 -11.09 4.45
N ASN A 456 -18.32 -10.10 5.25
CA ASN A 456 -19.16 -8.98 5.64
C ASN A 456 -18.38 -7.69 5.38
N VAL A 457 -18.14 -7.41 4.10
CA VAL A 457 -17.29 -6.31 3.63
C VAL A 457 -18.11 -5.29 2.84
N GLY A 458 -17.69 -4.03 2.91
CA GLY A 458 -18.17 -2.98 2.01
C GLY A 458 -17.39 -3.00 0.68
N ALA A 459 -17.30 -1.83 0.03
CA ALA A 459 -16.46 -1.69 -1.15
C ALA A 459 -14.98 -1.91 -0.81
N ILE A 460 -14.27 -2.72 -1.60
CA ILE A 460 -12.82 -2.91 -1.50
C ILE A 460 -12.18 -2.16 -2.67
N GLU A 461 -11.55 -1.02 -2.38
CA GLU A 461 -10.88 -0.17 -3.37
C GLU A 461 -9.40 -0.54 -3.53
N ALA A 462 -8.75 -1.09 -2.50
CA ALA A 462 -7.34 -1.49 -2.56
C ALA A 462 -7.14 -2.78 -3.36
N VAL A 463 -6.49 -2.66 -4.52
CA VAL A 463 -6.11 -3.77 -5.40
C VAL A 463 -4.59 -3.85 -5.53
N TYR A 464 -4.02 -5.01 -5.25
CA TYR A 464 -2.58 -5.22 -5.23
C TYR A 464 -2.11 -6.22 -6.29
N GLN A 465 -0.96 -5.93 -6.88
CA GLN A 465 -0.22 -6.81 -7.80
C GLN A 465 0.92 -7.56 -7.09
N ALA A 466 1.26 -7.13 -5.87
CA ALA A 466 2.26 -7.72 -5.00
C ALA A 466 1.89 -7.41 -3.55
N THR A 467 2.40 -8.20 -2.60
CA THR A 467 2.17 -7.98 -1.17
C THR A 467 2.46 -6.53 -0.77
N PRO A 468 1.50 -5.80 -0.16
CA PRO A 468 1.70 -4.42 0.23
C PRO A 468 2.71 -4.33 1.39
N ILE A 469 3.67 -3.41 1.26
CA ILE A 469 4.64 -3.11 2.33
C ILE A 469 4.02 -2.01 3.22
N PRO A 470 4.19 -2.06 4.55
CA PRO A 470 3.67 -1.00 5.40
C PRO A 470 4.31 0.36 5.05
N PRO A 471 3.55 1.47 5.21
CA PRO A 471 4.01 2.78 4.79
C PRO A 471 5.20 3.26 5.61
N GLN A 472 6.12 3.95 4.93
CA GLN A 472 7.27 4.63 5.52
C GLN A 472 6.96 6.10 5.81
N ARG A 473 7.81 6.78 6.59
CA ARG A 473 7.58 8.19 6.95
C ARG A 473 7.73 9.11 5.73
N TYR A 474 7.21 10.33 5.87
CA TYR A 474 7.47 11.40 4.90
C TYR A 474 8.91 11.95 5.04
N GLY A 475 9.36 12.69 4.04
CA GLY A 475 10.70 13.27 4.00
C GLY A 475 11.79 12.30 3.53
N GLU A 476 12.97 12.86 3.25
CA GLU A 476 14.11 12.10 2.69
C GLU A 476 14.52 10.94 3.59
N LEU A 477 14.62 11.18 4.91
CA LEU A 477 14.99 10.16 5.89
C LEU A 477 13.84 9.23 6.28
N GLY A 478 12.67 9.38 5.65
CA GLY A 478 11.52 8.54 5.95
C GLY A 478 11.62 7.13 5.37
N SER A 479 12.41 6.94 4.32
CA SER A 479 12.74 5.64 3.71
C SER A 479 14.25 5.43 3.53
N ARG A 480 15.06 6.42 3.91
CA ARG A 480 16.52 6.43 3.83
C ARG A 480 17.15 6.64 5.20
N GLY A 481 18.44 6.36 5.27
CA GLY A 481 19.28 6.68 6.41
C GLY A 481 20.40 7.63 6.01
N ARG A 482 20.86 8.44 6.95
CA ARG A 482 22.10 9.22 6.84
C ARG A 482 23.14 8.66 7.78
N VAL A 483 24.34 8.41 7.27
CA VAL A 483 25.46 7.92 8.08
C VAL A 483 25.90 9.00 9.06
N VAL A 484 25.88 8.68 10.35
CA VAL A 484 26.35 9.54 11.45
C VAL A 484 27.55 8.89 12.14
N ALA A 485 28.69 8.95 11.46
CA ALA A 485 29.95 8.38 11.92
C ALA A 485 31.12 9.26 11.46
N THR A 486 31.70 10.04 12.39
CA THR A 486 32.75 11.03 12.07
C THR A 486 33.97 10.41 11.37
N SER A 487 34.32 9.17 11.70
CA SER A 487 35.43 8.42 11.08
C SER A 487 35.00 7.52 9.92
N GLY A 488 33.74 7.62 9.50
CA GLY A 488 33.09 6.68 8.59
C GLY A 488 32.69 5.36 9.26
N VAL A 489 31.90 4.57 8.55
CA VAL A 489 31.41 3.26 9.01
C VAL A 489 31.61 2.21 7.93
N ASN A 490 32.01 1.01 8.33
CA ASN A 490 32.18 -0.09 7.39
C ASN A 490 30.83 -0.67 6.95
N LEU A 491 30.61 -0.73 5.65
CA LEU A 491 29.56 -1.52 5.01
C LEU A 491 30.05 -2.97 4.91
N ARG A 492 29.33 -3.93 5.50
CA ARG A 492 29.79 -5.33 5.63
C ARG A 492 28.95 -6.32 4.84
N VAL A 493 29.51 -7.50 4.57
CA VAL A 493 28.76 -8.57 3.88
C VAL A 493 27.67 -9.23 4.74
N GLY A 494 27.75 -9.08 6.07
CA GLY A 494 26.79 -9.63 7.02
C GLY A 494 26.56 -8.70 8.22
N PRO A 495 25.45 -8.87 8.95
CA PRO A 495 24.99 -7.96 10.00
C PRO A 495 25.68 -8.15 11.36
N ASP A 496 27.00 -8.13 11.36
CA ASP A 496 27.84 -8.16 12.56
C ASP A 496 29.26 -7.65 12.26
N VAL A 497 29.98 -7.22 13.28
CA VAL A 497 31.38 -6.75 13.17
C VAL A 497 32.36 -7.84 12.73
N ILE A 498 32.03 -9.12 12.90
CA ILE A 498 32.87 -10.24 12.47
C ILE A 498 32.94 -10.39 10.95
N PHE A 499 31.91 -9.95 10.22
CA PHE A 499 31.86 -10.08 8.78
C PHE A 499 32.79 -9.08 8.09
N PRO A 500 33.47 -9.45 6.99
CA PRO A 500 34.38 -8.54 6.30
C PRO A 500 33.67 -7.30 5.76
N ALA A 501 34.41 -6.18 5.73
CA ALA A 501 33.98 -4.94 5.12
C ALA A 501 34.08 -5.00 3.59
N ILE A 502 33.06 -4.49 2.91
CA ILE A 502 33.02 -4.28 1.46
C ILE A 502 33.70 -2.95 1.13
N LEU A 503 33.28 -1.89 1.83
CA LEU A 503 33.79 -0.52 1.72
C LEU A 503 33.50 0.27 3.01
N THR A 504 34.00 1.50 3.08
CA THR A 504 33.71 2.44 4.15
C THR A 504 32.81 3.56 3.64
N LEU A 505 31.71 3.83 4.35
CA LEU A 505 30.81 4.94 4.10
C LEU A 505 31.28 6.15 4.89
N ASN A 506 31.34 7.31 4.24
CA ASN A 506 31.70 8.57 4.89
C ASN A 506 30.55 9.11 5.74
N ASN A 507 30.86 9.98 6.69
CA ASN A 507 29.84 10.77 7.40
C ASN A 507 28.92 11.49 6.39
N ASP A 508 27.65 11.64 6.74
CA ASP A 508 26.59 12.26 5.94
C ASP A 508 26.23 11.55 4.63
N THR A 509 26.78 10.36 4.37
CA THR A 509 26.36 9.55 3.22
C THR A 509 24.90 9.13 3.39
N THR A 510 24.04 9.50 2.45
CA THR A 510 22.66 9.02 2.39
C THR A 510 22.60 7.62 1.76
N VAL A 511 21.90 6.70 2.40
CA VAL A 511 21.75 5.30 1.98
C VAL A 511 20.28 4.89 1.95
N ASN A 512 19.91 4.03 1.00
CA ASN A 512 18.56 3.45 0.96
C ASN A 512 18.48 2.31 2.00
N LEU A 513 17.43 2.29 2.82
CA LEU A 513 17.21 1.20 3.77
C LEU A 513 16.46 0.05 3.08
N VAL A 514 17.08 -1.13 3.02
CA VAL A 514 16.56 -2.27 2.24
C VAL A 514 15.92 -3.31 3.14
N ALA A 515 16.63 -3.73 4.18
CA ALA A 515 16.17 -4.79 5.07
C ALA A 515 16.72 -4.65 6.50
N ARG A 516 16.14 -5.40 7.43
CA ARG A 516 16.66 -5.57 8.79
C ARG A 516 17.25 -6.97 8.97
N SER A 517 18.23 -7.05 9.86
CA SER A 517 18.78 -8.32 10.28
C SER A 517 17.76 -9.08 11.12
N PRO A 518 17.61 -10.40 10.93
CA PRO A 518 16.70 -11.21 11.74
C PRO A 518 17.24 -11.48 13.16
N TYR A 519 18.52 -11.17 13.44
CA TYR A 519 19.17 -11.58 14.70
C TYR A 519 20.04 -10.48 15.37
N SER A 520 20.18 -9.30 14.77
CA SER A 520 21.04 -8.23 15.31
C SER A 520 20.50 -6.83 14.97
N PRO A 521 20.88 -5.76 15.68
CA PRO A 521 20.44 -4.39 15.40
C PRO A 521 21.22 -3.76 14.23
N TRP A 522 21.23 -4.46 13.09
CA TRP A 522 21.86 -4.06 11.84
C TRP A 522 20.81 -3.93 10.75
N VAL A 523 21.07 -3.00 9.84
CA VAL A 523 20.23 -2.77 8.65
C VAL A 523 21.05 -3.01 7.40
N LYS A 524 20.42 -3.65 6.42
CA LYS A 524 20.94 -3.77 5.07
C LYS A 524 20.62 -2.47 4.33
N VAL A 525 21.62 -1.90 3.72
CA VAL A 525 21.53 -0.63 3.01
C VAL A 525 22.05 -0.78 1.59
N GLU A 526 21.51 0.01 0.68
CA GLU A 526 21.99 0.15 -0.69
C GLU A 526 22.55 1.56 -0.90
N VAL A 527 23.72 1.63 -1.53
CA VAL A 527 24.36 2.88 -1.93
C VAL A 527 25.20 2.67 -3.17
N GLY A 528 24.90 3.43 -4.23
CA GLY A 528 25.65 3.37 -5.49
C GLY A 528 25.61 2.00 -6.17
N GLY A 529 24.53 1.25 -6.00
CA GLY A 529 24.35 -0.11 -6.52
C GLY A 529 25.00 -1.21 -5.66
N VAL A 530 25.61 -0.88 -4.53
CA VAL A 530 26.22 -1.84 -3.60
C VAL A 530 25.30 -2.04 -2.40
N GLU A 531 24.95 -3.30 -2.13
CA GLU A 531 24.24 -3.68 -0.90
C GLU A 531 25.21 -4.21 0.16
N GLY A 532 24.97 -3.84 1.40
CA GLY A 532 25.65 -4.43 2.55
C GLY A 532 25.01 -4.02 3.87
N TRP A 533 25.63 -4.44 4.97
CA TRP A 533 25.10 -4.29 6.31
C TRP A 533 25.86 -3.22 7.09
N VAL A 534 25.12 -2.40 7.82
CA VAL A 534 25.65 -1.38 8.73
C VAL A 534 24.89 -1.44 10.06
N ALA A 535 25.59 -1.20 11.16
CA ALA A 535 24.96 -1.15 12.47
C ALA A 535 24.00 0.05 12.54
N LEU A 536 22.76 -0.19 12.99
CA LEU A 536 21.70 0.82 13.01
C LEU A 536 22.08 2.09 13.80
N VAL A 537 22.89 1.94 14.86
CA VAL A 537 23.37 3.05 15.69
C VAL A 537 24.17 4.11 14.91
N ASN A 538 24.75 3.75 13.76
CA ASN A 538 25.50 4.67 12.91
C ASN A 538 24.64 5.32 11.82
N ILE A 539 23.32 5.12 11.87
CA ILE A 539 22.36 5.62 10.88
C ILE A 539 21.32 6.49 11.57
N GLU A 540 21.30 7.76 11.20
CA GLU A 540 20.19 8.65 11.49
C GLU A 540 19.07 8.41 10.47
N THR A 541 17.88 8.07 10.96
CA THR A 541 16.72 7.83 10.09
C THR A 541 15.43 8.16 10.83
N GLN A 542 14.41 8.54 10.07
CA GLN A 542 13.04 8.65 10.55
C GLN A 542 12.21 7.44 10.13
N ALA A 543 12.77 6.53 9.33
CA ALA A 543 12.07 5.37 8.82
C ALA A 543 11.42 4.55 9.94
N PHE A 544 10.22 4.07 9.65
CA PHE A 544 9.55 3.18 10.57
C PHE A 544 10.21 1.80 10.44
N LEU A 545 11.16 1.52 11.32
CA LEU A 545 11.99 0.32 11.27
C LEU A 545 11.15 -0.96 11.23
N GLY A 546 10.03 -1.01 11.96
CA GLY A 546 9.11 -2.16 11.96
C GLY A 546 8.55 -2.51 10.57
N ALA A 547 8.46 -1.53 9.66
CA ALA A 547 7.97 -1.72 8.30
C ALA A 547 9.07 -2.09 7.29
N ILE A 548 10.35 -2.02 7.68
CA ILE A 548 11.45 -2.50 6.84
C ILE A 548 11.44 -4.04 6.89
N PRO A 549 11.45 -4.74 5.74
CA PRO A 549 11.40 -6.21 5.71
C PRO A 549 12.61 -6.83 6.39
N MET A 550 12.48 -8.06 6.87
CA MET A 550 13.61 -8.84 7.38
C MET A 550 14.23 -9.66 6.24
N ASP A 551 15.57 -9.67 6.15
CA ASP A 551 16.30 -10.53 5.21
C ASP A 551 16.70 -11.83 5.90
N PHE A 552 15.88 -12.88 5.75
CA PHE A 552 16.15 -14.20 6.32
C PHE A 552 17.31 -14.93 5.62
N ASN A 553 17.84 -14.40 4.51
CA ASN A 553 19.03 -14.93 3.85
C ASN A 553 20.33 -14.30 4.39
N ALA A 554 20.24 -13.45 5.41
CA ALA A 554 21.42 -12.89 6.08
C ALA A 554 22.35 -14.03 6.56
N PRO A 555 23.67 -13.97 6.27
CA PRO A 555 24.62 -15.00 6.71
C PRO A 555 24.54 -15.19 8.22
N PRO A 556 24.40 -16.40 8.78
CA PRO A 556 24.32 -16.57 10.23
C PRO A 556 25.66 -16.27 10.92
N LEU A 557 25.61 -15.90 12.20
CA LEU A 557 26.83 -15.75 12.99
C LEU A 557 27.61 -17.08 13.00
N PRO A 558 28.95 -17.05 12.84
CA PRO A 558 29.74 -18.25 13.00
C PRO A 558 29.60 -18.76 14.44
N PRO A 559 29.51 -20.09 14.65
CA PRO A 559 29.43 -20.64 15.99
C PRO A 559 30.67 -20.21 16.79
N PRO A 560 30.55 -20.02 18.12
CA PRO A 560 31.69 -19.73 18.96
C PRO A 560 32.77 -20.79 18.71
N THR A 561 34.02 -20.35 18.56
CA THR A 561 35.13 -21.27 18.35
C THR A 561 35.13 -22.28 19.50
N ALA A 562 34.97 -23.57 19.18
CA ALA A 562 35.01 -24.61 20.19
C ALA A 562 36.34 -24.51 20.95
N ILE A 563 36.28 -24.47 22.29
CA ILE A 563 37.47 -24.42 23.13
C ILE A 563 38.30 -25.67 22.79
N PRO A 564 39.54 -25.51 22.29
CA PRO A 564 40.41 -26.65 22.04
C PRO A 564 40.68 -27.37 23.37
N GLY A 565 40.20 -28.61 23.52
CA GLY A 565 40.46 -29.45 24.70
C GLY A 565 39.25 -30.13 25.35
N SER A 566 38.00 -29.91 24.89
CA SER A 566 36.82 -30.59 25.46
C SER A 566 36.60 -32.03 24.95
N PHE A 567 37.55 -32.57 24.18
CA PHE A 567 37.61 -34.00 23.85
C PHE A 567 38.94 -34.56 24.35
N GLY A 568 38.89 -35.27 25.48
CA GLY A 568 39.81 -36.35 25.82
C GLY A 568 41.31 -36.04 25.81
N ASN A 569 41.78 -35.11 26.65
CA ASN A 569 43.17 -35.19 27.10
C ASN A 569 43.23 -36.18 28.27
N ALA A 570 43.52 -37.45 27.96
CA ALA A 570 44.16 -38.32 28.94
C ALA A 570 45.51 -37.67 29.27
N PHE A 571 45.58 -36.95 30.38
CA PHE A 571 46.86 -36.66 31.00
C PHE A 571 47.52 -38.01 31.32
N PRO A 572 48.74 -38.29 30.84
CA PRO A 572 49.51 -39.41 31.34
C PRO A 572 49.68 -39.20 32.85
N ASP A 573 49.18 -40.14 33.63
CA ASP A 573 49.44 -40.24 35.06
C ASP A 573 50.97 -40.37 35.25
N PRO A 574 51.64 -39.41 35.91
CA PRO A 574 53.08 -39.47 36.14
C PRO A 574 53.50 -40.57 37.13
N ASP A 575 52.56 -41.31 37.74
CA ASP A 575 52.84 -42.35 38.74
C ASP A 575 52.69 -43.80 38.20
N ARG A 576 52.76 -44.00 36.87
CA ARG A 576 52.89 -45.35 36.28
C ARG A 576 54.29 -45.59 35.72
N ASP A 577 55.18 -46.02 36.62
CA ASP A 577 56.35 -46.85 36.30
C ASP A 577 55.95 -48.33 36.11
#